data_AF-A0A1W9URM8-F1
#
_entry.id   AF-A0A1W9URM8-F1
#
_cell.length_a   1.000
_cell.length_b   1.000
_cell.length_c   1.000
_cell.angle_alpha   90.00
_cell.angle_beta   90.00
_cell.angle_gamma   90.00
#
_symmetry.space_group_name_H-M   'P 1'
#
loop_
_entity.id
_entity.type
_entity.pdbx_description
1 polymer ?
#
loop_
_entity_poly.entity_id
_entity_poly.type
_entity_poly.pdbx_seq_one_letter_code
_entity_poly.pdbx_strand_id
1 'polypeptide(L)' 'MKKFALSVGVIGLILNVLGGASTLWGVYLIAFKSGVEMFGWGDAKTFGYLFFCVGLCFVFVGVLLARYARSR' A
#
# COMPACT_ATOMS: atom_id res chain seq x y z
N MET A 1 18.37 20.90 11.00
CA MET A 1 17.14 20.87 10.16
C MET A 1 17.21 19.88 8.98
N LYS A 2 18.35 19.76 8.26
CA LYS A 2 18.51 18.81 7.12
C LYS A 2 18.21 17.33 7.43
N LYS A 3 18.52 16.83 8.64
CA LYS A 3 18.27 15.42 9.02
C LYS A 3 16.78 15.07 9.10
N PHE A 4 15.93 16.00 9.52
CA PHE A 4 14.48 15.76 9.67
C PHE A 4 13.79 15.60 8.32
N ALA A 5 14.09 16.47 7.36
CA ALA A 5 13.58 16.37 5.99
C ALA A 5 14.01 15.06 5.30
N LEU A 6 15.25 14.61 5.56
CA LEU A 6 15.78 13.34 5.05
C LEU A 6 15.03 12.13 5.67
N SER A 7 14.80 12.14 6.98
CA SER A 7 14.03 11.08 7.65
C SER A 7 12.59 10.97 7.16
N VAL A 8 11.88 12.10 6.99
CA VAL A 8 10.50 12.08 6.49
C VAL A 8 10.44 11.63 5.02
N GLY A 9 11.43 12.01 4.20
CA GLY A 9 11.56 11.51 2.83
C GLY A 9 11.77 9.99 2.74
N VAL A 10 12.62 9.44 3.60
CA VAL A 10 12.85 7.98 3.68
C VAL A 10 11.61 7.23 4.14
N ILE A 11 10.89 7.76 5.15
CA ILE A 11 9.63 7.16 5.61
C ILE A 11 8.58 7.18 4.50
N GLY A 12 8.46 8.29 3.76
CA GLY A 12 7.56 8.40 2.62
C GLY A 12 7.89 7.37 1.52
N LEU A 13 9.17 7.13 1.24
CA LEU A 13 9.61 6.11 0.29
C LEU A 13 9.22 4.70 0.75
N ILE A 14 9.48 4.36 2.02
CA ILE A 14 9.16 3.05 2.60
C ILE A 14 7.64 2.78 2.53
N LEU A 15 6.82 3.76 2.91
CA LEU A 15 5.36 3.66 2.83
C LEU A 15 4.87 3.47 1.39
N ASN A 16 5.52 4.13 0.43
CA ASN A 16 5.18 3.99 -0.98
C ASN A 16 5.49 2.59 -1.52
N VAL A 17 6.65 2.05 -1.17
CA VAL A 17 7.06 0.68 -1.56
C VAL A 17 6.16 -0.36 -0.90
N LEU A 18 5.85 -0.21 0.40
CA LEU A 18 4.94 -1.10 1.12
C LEU A 18 3.50 -1.03 0.59
N GLY A 19 3.01 0.17 0.31
CA GLY A 19 1.70 0.40 -0.29
C GLY A 19 1.61 -0.24 -1.67
N GLY A 20 2.62 -0.01 -2.52
CA GLY A 20 2.73 -0.58 -3.86
C GLY A 20 2.77 -2.11 -3.85
N ALA A 21 3.60 -2.69 -2.99
CA ALA A 21 3.67 -4.14 -2.80
C ALA A 21 2.33 -4.72 -2.32
N SER A 22 1.66 -4.04 -1.39
CA SER A 22 0.33 -4.45 -0.90
C SER A 22 -0.75 -4.39 -1.98
N THR A 23 -0.75 -3.35 -2.83
CA THR A 23 -1.66 -3.27 -3.99
C THR A 23 -1.41 -4.37 -5.01
N LEU A 24 -0.14 -4.64 -5.35
CA LEU A 24 0.22 -5.71 -6.28
C LEU A 24 -0.19 -7.08 -5.72
N TRP A 25 0.00 -7.29 -4.42
CA TRP A 25 -0.46 -8.49 -3.74
C TRP A 25 -1.99 -8.63 -3.75
N GLY A 26 -2.71 -7.54 -3.50
CA GLY A 26 -4.17 -7.50 -3.59
C GLY A 26 -4.68 -7.82 -5.00
N VAL A 27 -4.08 -7.23 -6.03
CA VAL A 27 -4.41 -7.54 -7.44
C VAL A 27 -4.09 -9.00 -7.78
N TYR A 28 -2.96 -9.51 -7.31
CA TYR A 28 -2.58 -10.91 -7.49
C TYR A 28 -3.63 -11.86 -6.89
N LEU A 29 -4.11 -11.58 -5.68
CA LEU A 29 -5.19 -12.33 -5.05
C LEU A 29 -6.51 -12.24 -5.84
N ILE A 30 -6.86 -11.06 -6.36
CA ILE A 30 -8.07 -10.87 -7.17
C ILE A 30 -8.00 -11.64 -8.50
N ALA A 31 -6.83 -11.66 -9.14
CA ALA A 31 -6.63 -12.19 -10.49
C ALA A 31 -6.35 -13.70 -10.51
N PHE A 32 -5.45 -14.20 -9.64
CA PHE A 32 -5.04 -15.61 -9.61
C PHE A 32 -5.86 -16.48 -8.65
N LYS A 33 -6.44 -15.89 -7.59
CA LYS A 33 -7.26 -16.60 -6.59
C LYS A 33 -8.75 -16.27 -6.72
N SER A 34 -9.24 -15.95 -7.91
CA SER A 34 -10.66 -15.72 -8.15
C SER A 34 -11.47 -17.00 -7.92
N GLY A 35 -12.30 -17.04 -6.88
CA GLY A 35 -13.17 -18.19 -6.57
C GLY A 35 -12.58 -19.22 -5.61
N VAL A 36 -11.46 -18.91 -4.95
CA VAL A 36 -10.94 -19.76 -3.87
C VAL A 36 -11.49 -19.24 -2.55
N GLU A 37 -12.37 -20.00 -1.91
CA GLU A 37 -12.82 -19.70 -0.55
C GLU A 37 -11.60 -19.72 0.39
N MET A 38 -11.30 -18.57 0.98
CA MET A 38 -10.24 -18.48 1.97
C MET A 38 -10.81 -19.00 3.28
N PHE A 39 -10.62 -20.31 3.51
CA PHE A 39 -10.74 -20.93 4.83
C PHE A 39 -12.11 -20.70 5.51
N GLY A 40 -13.20 -20.64 4.73
CA GLY A 40 -14.56 -20.43 5.23
C GLY A 40 -14.88 -19.03 5.78
N TRP A 41 -13.96 -18.06 5.66
CA TRP A 41 -14.13 -16.68 6.15
C TRP A 41 -14.53 -15.68 5.06
N GLY A 42 -14.58 -16.12 3.80
CA GLY A 42 -15.04 -15.33 2.67
C GLY A 42 -14.26 -15.58 1.38
N ASP A 43 -14.72 -14.98 0.29
CA ASP A 43 -14.10 -15.08 -1.03
C ASP A 43 -12.74 -14.35 -1.05
N ALA A 44 -11.73 -15.00 -1.61
CA ALA A 44 -10.42 -14.40 -1.88
C ALA A 44 -10.51 -13.08 -2.67
N LYS A 45 -11.56 -12.90 -3.47
CA LYS A 45 -11.89 -11.62 -4.12
C LYS A 45 -12.06 -10.49 -3.12
N THR A 46 -12.86 -10.67 -2.09
CA THR A 46 -13.17 -9.63 -1.09
C THR A 46 -11.92 -9.24 -0.31
N PHE A 47 -11.12 -10.22 0.09
CA PHE A 47 -9.83 -9.97 0.75
C PHE A 47 -8.84 -9.25 -0.16
N GLY A 48 -8.79 -9.63 -1.44
CA GLY A 48 -7.97 -8.95 -2.44
C GLY A 48 -8.39 -7.49 -2.67
N TYR A 49 -9.69 -7.20 -2.71
CA TYR A 49 -10.20 -5.83 -2.79
C TYR A 49 -9.86 -5.00 -1.54
N LEU A 50 -9.89 -5.62 -0.36
CA LEU A 50 -9.50 -4.96 0.90
C LEU A 50 -8.01 -4.58 0.87
N PHE A 51 -7.14 -5.52 0.50
CA PHE A 51 -5.70 -5.28 0.38
C PHE A 51 -5.37 -4.26 -0.70
N PHE A 52 -6.12 -4.28 -1.81
CA PHE A 52 -5.98 -3.31 -2.88
C PHE A 52 -6.35 -1.90 -2.42
N CYS A 53 -7.50 -1.73 -1.75
CA CYS A 53 -7.92 -0.42 -1.24
C CYS A 53 -6.96 0.11 -0.16
N VAL A 54 -6.57 -0.73 0.81
CA VAL A 54 -5.65 -0.33 1.88
C VAL A 54 -4.26 0.01 1.32
N GLY A 55 -3.76 -0.78 0.37
CA GLY A 55 -2.49 -0.51 -0.28
C GLY A 55 -2.50 0.81 -1.06
N LEU A 56 -3.61 1.12 -1.77
CA LEU A 56 -3.79 2.39 -2.48
C LEU A 56 -3.77 3.59 -1.52
N CYS A 57 -4.46 3.49 -0.39
CA CYS A 57 -4.41 4.51 0.67
C CYS A 57 -2.98 4.73 1.19
N PHE A 58 -2.22 3.65 1.39
CA PHE A 58 -0.83 3.72 1.83
C PHE A 58 0.09 4.39 0.79
N VAL A 59 -0.08 4.11 -0.50
CA VAL A 59 0.65 4.79 -1.57
C VAL A 59 0.34 6.29 -1.57
N PHE A 60 -0.94 6.66 -1.44
CA PHE A 60 -1.36 8.06 -1.43
C PHE A 60 -0.73 8.84 -0.26
N VAL A 61 -0.78 8.25 0.94
CA VAL A 61 -0.16 8.82 2.15
C VAL A 61 1.36 8.88 2.01
N GLY A 62 2.01 7.86 1.45
CA GLY A 62 3.45 7.82 1.20
C GLY A 62 3.91 8.92 0.24
N VAL A 63 3.18 9.15 -0.86
CA VAL A 63 3.45 10.24 -1.81
C VAL A 63 3.25 11.60 -1.13
N LEU A 64 2.15 11.78 -0.39
CA LEU A 64 1.85 13.05 0.31
C LEU A 64 2.91 13.38 1.36
N LEU A 65 3.36 12.39 2.15
CA LEU A 65 4.45 12.57 3.11
C LEU A 65 5.78 12.92 2.42
N ALA A 66 6.12 12.23 1.33
CA ALA A 66 7.33 12.52 0.56
C ALA A 66 7.27 13.92 -0.08
N ARG A 67 6.09 14.38 -0.52
CA ARG A 67 5.86 15.73 -1.03
C ARG A 67 5.98 16.77 0.08
N TYR A 68 5.35 16.54 1.23
CA TYR A 68 5.40 17.44 2.38
C TYR A 68 6.82 17.62 2.91
N ALA A 69 7.61 16.53 2.97
CA ALA A 69 9.02 16.56 3.37
C ALA A 69 9.92 17.38 2.44
N ARG A 70 9.56 17.48 1.16
CA ARG A 70 10.31 18.21 0.13
C ARG A 70 9.83 19.65 -0.04
N SER A 71 8.60 19.95 0.33
CA SER A 71 7.99 21.28 0.24
C SER A 71 8.29 22.20 1.44
N ARG A 72 9.07 21.72 2.41
CA ARG A 72 9.54 22.44 3.60
C ARG A 72 11.06 22.39 3.64
#